data_AF-A0A059AVG6-F1
#
_entry.id   AF-A0A059AVG6-F1
#
_cell.length_a   1.000
_cell.length_b   1.000
_cell.length_c   1.000
_cell.angle_alpha   90.00
_cell.angle_beta   90.00
_cell.angle_gamma   90.00
#
_symmetry.space_group_name_H-M   'P 1'
#
loop_
_entity.id
_entity.type
_entity.pdbx_description
1 polymer ?
#
loop_
_entity_poly.entity_id
_entity_poly.type
_entity_poly.pdbx_seq_one_letter_code
_entity_poly.pdbx_strand_id
1 'polypeptide(L)'
;MATSFNSREQSVVGVVVVVAACVLYAGVASAGRPATSVSMDLLHGRGRIRRKLLENGLGLTPQMGWNSWNHFQCNINENLIKETADAMVSSGLAALGYEYVNLDDCWGELNRVSQGNLVANASAFPSGIKALADYVHSKGLKLGIYSDAGSQTCSGTMPGSLGHEEQDAKTFASWGVDYLKYDNCNNPGTSPKERYPIMSKALLNSGRKIFFSLCEWGQEDPATWASSIGNSWRTTDDIFDNWDSMTSRADLNDKWASYAGPGGWNDPDMLEVGNGVMTTEEYRSHFSIWALVKAPLLIGCDVRSMDYTTLMLLSNKEVIAVNQGIDKLCYNGMPCDEFFLSESIFTLL
;
A
#
# COMPACT_ATOMS: atom_id res chain seq x y z
N MET A 1 -80.35 -14.91 1.72
CA MET A 1 -80.99 -13.60 1.53
C MET A 1 -79.87 -12.57 1.59
N ALA A 2 -79.26 -12.18 0.46
CA ALA A 2 -79.70 -11.11 -0.46
C ALA A 2 -79.86 -9.79 0.33
N THR A 3 -79.10 -8.71 0.11
CA THR A 3 -78.94 -7.88 -1.11
C THR A 3 -77.81 -6.83 -0.84
N SER A 4 -76.79 -6.64 -1.68
CA SER A 4 -76.68 -5.84 -2.93
C SER A 4 -76.16 -4.40 -2.74
N PHE A 5 -75.09 -4.05 -3.49
CA PHE A 5 -74.79 -2.78 -4.23
C PHE A 5 -74.92 -1.42 -3.48
N ASN A 6 -74.07 -0.40 -3.68
CA ASN A 6 -73.61 0.15 -4.96
C ASN A 6 -72.44 1.14 -4.79
N SER A 7 -71.67 1.30 -5.86
CA SER A 7 -70.63 2.29 -6.15
C SER A 7 -71.06 3.76 -6.10
N ARG A 8 -70.11 4.68 -5.88
CA ARG A 8 -70.02 5.97 -6.62
C ARG A 8 -68.64 6.61 -6.53
N GLU A 9 -68.20 7.05 -7.70
CA GLU A 9 -67.01 7.85 -8.04
C GLU A 9 -67.06 9.25 -7.40
N GLN A 10 -65.89 9.89 -7.23
CA GLN A 10 -65.65 11.24 -7.74
C GLN A 10 -64.15 11.56 -7.81
N SER A 11 -63.70 11.90 -9.02
CA SER A 11 -62.40 12.45 -9.34
C SER A 11 -62.34 13.94 -9.02
N VAL A 12 -61.18 14.45 -8.56
CA VAL A 12 -60.81 15.85 -8.81
C VAL A 12 -59.34 15.91 -9.24
N VAL A 13 -59.20 16.43 -10.46
CA VAL A 13 -58.04 16.83 -11.23
C VAL A 13 -57.20 17.89 -10.50
N GLY A 14 -55.87 17.73 -10.47
CA GLY A 14 -54.91 18.79 -10.12
C GLY A 14 -53.93 19.00 -11.28
N VAL A 15 -54.05 20.14 -11.96
CA VAL A 15 -53.27 20.54 -13.14
C VAL A 15 -51.93 21.18 -12.74
N VAL A 16 -50.93 20.85 -13.56
CA VAL A 16 -49.53 21.29 -13.62
C VAL A 16 -49.36 22.80 -13.87
N VAL A 17 -48.34 23.42 -13.27
CA VAL A 17 -47.67 24.61 -13.83
C VAL A 17 -46.15 24.42 -13.78
N VAL A 18 -45.54 24.21 -14.94
CA VAL A 18 -44.09 24.31 -15.19
C VAL A 18 -43.86 25.64 -15.89
N VAL A 19 -43.02 26.50 -15.34
CA VAL A 19 -42.59 27.74 -15.99
C VAL A 19 -41.18 27.55 -16.54
N ALA A 20 -41.09 27.52 -17.87
CA ALA A 20 -39.85 27.66 -18.63
C ALA A 20 -39.68 29.13 -19.04
N ALA A 21 -38.48 29.69 -18.88
CA ALA A 21 -38.12 31.00 -19.41
C ALA A 21 -36.90 30.87 -20.32
N CYS A 22 -37.15 30.98 -21.63
CA CYS A 22 -36.15 31.28 -22.65
C CYS A 22 -36.08 32.81 -22.82
N VAL A 23 -34.89 33.39 -22.85
CA VAL A 23 -34.69 34.76 -23.38
C VAL A 23 -33.56 34.75 -24.41
N LEU A 24 -33.88 35.41 -25.52
CA LEU A 24 -33.18 35.49 -26.80
C LEU A 24 -31.98 36.44 -26.77
N TYR A 25 -31.01 36.12 -27.62
CA TYR A 25 -29.90 36.97 -28.04
C TYR A 25 -30.38 38.08 -29.00
N ALA A 26 -29.93 39.32 -28.80
CA ALA A 26 -29.91 40.35 -29.83
C ALA A 26 -28.71 41.28 -29.59
N GLY A 27 -27.84 41.41 -30.60
CA GLY A 27 -26.68 42.30 -30.58
C GLY A 27 -26.99 43.71 -31.11
N VAL A 28 -26.26 44.71 -30.61
CA VAL A 28 -26.06 46.01 -31.26
C VAL A 28 -24.64 46.48 -30.97
N ALA A 29 -23.93 46.87 -32.02
CA ALA A 29 -22.59 47.46 -31.98
C ALA A 29 -22.65 48.97 -31.69
N SER A 30 -21.71 49.49 -30.91
CA SER A 30 -21.37 50.92 -30.86
C SER A 30 -19.95 51.11 -30.32
N ALA A 31 -19.19 51.96 -31.01
CA ALA A 31 -17.76 52.16 -30.87
C ALA A 31 -17.39 53.32 -29.92
N GLY A 32 -16.33 53.11 -29.12
CA GLY A 32 -15.25 54.09 -28.87
C GLY A 32 -15.37 55.08 -27.69
N ARG A 33 -14.62 54.84 -26.60
CA ARG A 33 -13.34 55.52 -26.25
C ARG A 33 -12.82 55.07 -24.85
N PRO A 34 -11.51 55.20 -24.56
CA PRO A 34 -10.81 54.35 -23.60
C PRO A 34 -10.64 55.00 -22.22
N ALA A 35 -10.67 54.20 -21.15
CA ALA A 35 -10.10 54.58 -19.87
C ALA A 35 -9.65 53.34 -19.07
N THR A 36 -8.34 53.35 -18.79
CA THR A 36 -7.65 52.73 -17.65
C THR A 36 -7.70 51.20 -17.50
N SER A 37 -6.56 50.59 -17.84
CA SER A 37 -6.17 49.23 -17.54
C SER A 37 -6.14 48.97 -16.02
N VAL A 38 -7.07 48.16 -15.54
CA VAL A 38 -6.90 47.38 -14.31
C VAL A 38 -6.66 45.95 -14.76
N SER A 39 -5.45 45.44 -14.52
CA SER A 39 -5.03 44.10 -14.94
C SER A 39 -5.97 43.05 -14.35
N MET A 40 -6.69 42.32 -15.21
CA MET A 40 -7.34 41.06 -14.85
C MET A 40 -6.29 39.94 -14.86
N ASP A 41 -5.38 39.97 -13.88
CA ASP A 41 -4.59 38.78 -13.52
C ASP A 41 -5.29 38.02 -12.40
N LEU A 42 -6.48 37.51 -12.73
CA LEU A 42 -7.29 36.66 -11.84
C LEU A 42 -7.55 35.30 -12.50
N LEU A 43 -6.50 34.71 -13.10
CA LEU A 43 -6.48 33.31 -13.52
C LEU A 43 -5.06 32.73 -13.36
N HIS A 44 -4.50 32.80 -12.15
CA HIS A 44 -3.42 31.91 -11.75
C HIS A 44 -3.60 31.54 -10.28
N GLY A 45 -4.67 30.80 -10.01
CA GLY A 45 -4.69 29.86 -8.89
C GLY A 45 -3.67 28.75 -9.14
N ARG A 46 -2.38 29.07 -9.10
CA ARG A 46 -1.34 28.07 -8.83
C ARG A 46 -1.56 27.63 -7.39
N GLY A 47 -2.49 26.68 -7.21
CA GLY A 47 -2.35 25.74 -6.12
C GLY A 47 -0.92 25.25 -6.19
N ARG A 48 -0.15 25.46 -5.12
CA ARG A 48 1.12 24.76 -4.94
C ARG A 48 0.74 23.29 -4.95
N ILE A 49 0.83 22.64 -6.11
CA ILE A 49 1.04 21.21 -6.18
C ILE A 49 2.35 21.06 -5.40
N ARG A 50 2.25 20.67 -4.12
CA ARG A 50 3.40 20.16 -3.39
C ARG A 50 3.82 18.94 -4.19
N ARG A 51 4.77 19.15 -5.11
CA ARG A 51 5.37 18.07 -5.89
C ARG A 51 5.88 17.07 -4.86
N LYS A 52 5.25 15.90 -4.77
CA LYS A 52 5.72 14.85 -3.86
C LYS A 52 7.14 14.49 -4.34
N LEU A 53 8.09 14.35 -3.40
CA LEU A 53 9.47 13.99 -3.74
C LEU A 53 9.51 12.67 -4.53
N LEU A 54 8.63 11.72 -4.15
CA LEU A 54 8.39 10.44 -4.81
C LEU A 54 7.04 10.45 -5.54
N GLU A 55 7.01 10.91 -6.79
CA GLU A 55 5.94 10.58 -7.76
C GLU A 55 6.44 9.45 -8.68
N ASN A 56 6.78 8.29 -8.12
CA ASN A 56 7.34 7.16 -8.89
C ASN A 56 6.27 6.41 -9.72
N GLY A 57 4.98 6.70 -9.49
CA GLY A 57 3.84 6.07 -10.16
C GLY A 57 3.55 4.65 -9.68
N LEU A 58 4.05 4.26 -8.51
CA LEU A 58 3.77 2.98 -7.85
C LEU A 58 2.79 3.19 -6.67
N GLY A 59 2.24 2.09 -6.16
CA GLY A 59 1.36 2.11 -4.98
C GLY A 59 0.04 2.84 -5.18
N LEU A 60 -0.52 2.84 -6.40
CA LEU A 60 -1.83 3.46 -6.65
C LEU A 60 -2.96 2.79 -5.86
N THR A 61 -2.78 1.52 -5.52
CA THR A 61 -3.52 0.75 -4.52
C THR A 61 -2.52 0.18 -3.51
N PRO A 62 -2.96 -0.27 -2.32
CA PRO A 62 -2.07 -0.91 -1.35
C PRO A 62 -1.35 -2.10 -1.97
N GLN A 63 -0.08 -2.31 -1.63
CA GLN A 63 0.68 -3.44 -2.14
C GLN A 63 0.13 -4.77 -1.62
N MET A 64 0.17 -5.80 -2.46
CA MET A 64 -0.20 -7.16 -2.09
C MET A 64 0.96 -8.11 -2.42
N GLY A 65 1.26 -9.02 -1.50
CA GLY A 65 2.37 -9.94 -1.68
C GLY A 65 2.57 -10.86 -0.49
N TRP A 66 3.81 -11.27 -0.30
CA TRP A 66 4.28 -12.12 0.78
C TRP A 66 5.60 -11.58 1.31
N ASN A 67 5.86 -11.74 2.61
CA ASN A 67 7.14 -11.42 3.23
C ASN A 67 7.60 -12.61 4.11
N SER A 68 8.90 -12.87 4.12
CA SER A 68 9.49 -14.01 4.82
C SER A 68 9.52 -13.92 6.36
N TRP A 69 9.38 -12.74 6.95
CA TRP A 69 9.77 -12.51 8.34
C TRP A 69 8.93 -13.25 9.37
N ASN A 70 7.60 -13.08 9.35
CA ASN A 70 6.72 -13.56 10.43
C ASN A 70 6.85 -15.08 10.67
N HIS A 71 7.02 -15.87 9.61
CA HIS A 71 7.15 -17.31 9.72
C HIS A 71 8.60 -17.80 9.76
N PHE A 72 9.49 -17.23 8.93
CA PHE A 72 10.83 -17.80 8.72
C PHE A 72 11.95 -17.06 9.45
N GLN A 73 11.74 -15.79 9.82
CA GLN A 73 12.78 -14.93 10.43
C GLN A 73 14.07 -14.99 9.57
N CYS A 74 15.24 -15.25 10.18
CA CYS A 74 16.50 -15.42 9.46
C CYS A 74 16.65 -16.78 8.74
N ASN A 75 15.70 -17.71 8.85
CA ASN A 75 15.81 -19.03 8.23
C ASN A 75 15.31 -19.01 6.77
N ILE A 76 15.96 -18.19 5.94
CA ILE A 76 15.62 -18.02 4.52
C ILE A 76 16.76 -18.47 3.60
N ASN A 77 16.40 -19.00 2.43
CA ASN A 77 17.35 -19.36 1.38
C ASN A 77 16.70 -19.31 0.00
N GLU A 78 17.50 -19.40 -1.05
CA GLU A 78 17.05 -19.30 -2.44
C GLU A 78 15.94 -20.31 -2.80
N ASN A 79 16.04 -21.55 -2.33
CA ASN A 79 15.04 -22.58 -2.63
C ASN A 79 13.69 -22.25 -1.99
N LEU A 80 13.70 -21.84 -0.72
CA LEU A 80 12.51 -21.38 -0.02
C LEU A 80 11.79 -20.29 -0.83
N ILE A 81 12.52 -19.26 -1.26
CA ILE A 81 11.91 -18.13 -1.98
C ILE A 81 11.37 -18.56 -3.35
N LYS A 82 12.08 -19.45 -4.06
CA LYS A 82 11.61 -20.01 -5.34
C LYS A 82 10.33 -20.85 -5.17
N GLU A 83 10.31 -21.72 -4.16
CA GLU A 83 9.14 -22.55 -3.83
C GLU A 83 7.95 -21.70 -3.38
N THR A 84 8.18 -20.64 -2.60
CA THR A 84 7.16 -19.65 -2.23
C THR A 84 6.58 -18.97 -3.47
N ALA A 85 7.43 -18.50 -4.39
CA ALA A 85 6.97 -17.91 -5.65
C ALA A 85 6.13 -18.89 -6.47
N ASP A 86 6.56 -20.16 -6.55
CA ASP A 86 5.79 -21.22 -7.21
C ASP A 86 4.44 -21.47 -6.53
N ALA A 87 4.42 -21.53 -5.21
CA ALA A 87 3.20 -21.74 -4.42
C ALA A 87 2.21 -20.58 -4.56
N MET A 88 2.68 -19.32 -4.60
CA MET A 88 1.83 -18.15 -4.86
C MET A 88 1.15 -18.25 -6.24
N VAL A 89 1.85 -18.76 -7.26
CA VAL A 89 1.26 -18.99 -8.58
C VAL A 89 0.30 -20.17 -8.56
N SER A 90 0.71 -21.34 -8.05
CA SER A 90 -0.07 -22.58 -8.12
C SER A 90 -1.32 -22.56 -7.24
N SER A 91 -1.31 -21.82 -6.13
CA SER A 91 -2.49 -21.60 -5.27
C SER A 91 -3.50 -20.60 -5.85
N GLY A 92 -3.11 -19.85 -6.89
CA GLY A 92 -3.93 -18.80 -7.48
C GLY A 92 -3.84 -17.44 -6.78
N LEU A 93 -3.09 -17.31 -5.68
CA LEU A 93 -2.88 -16.03 -4.99
C LEU A 93 -2.28 -14.97 -5.93
N ALA A 94 -1.30 -15.34 -6.76
CA ALA A 94 -0.72 -14.42 -7.75
C ALA A 94 -1.78 -13.83 -8.69
N ALA A 95 -2.77 -14.64 -9.10
CA ALA A 95 -3.86 -14.20 -9.97
C ALA A 95 -4.86 -13.26 -9.26
N LEU A 96 -4.83 -13.20 -7.92
CA LEU A 96 -5.62 -12.27 -7.11
C LEU A 96 -4.91 -10.94 -6.84
N GLY A 97 -3.66 -10.79 -7.29
CA GLY A 97 -2.88 -9.56 -7.14
C GLY A 97 -1.75 -9.64 -6.13
N TYR A 98 -1.56 -10.75 -5.42
CA TYR A 98 -0.38 -10.97 -4.58
C TYR A 98 0.87 -11.12 -5.45
N GLU A 99 1.54 -10.01 -5.74
CA GLU A 99 2.60 -9.96 -6.76
C GLU A 99 4.01 -9.79 -6.18
N TYR A 100 4.16 -9.24 -4.97
CA TYR A 100 5.47 -9.03 -4.35
C TYR A 100 5.92 -10.24 -3.53
N VAL A 101 7.10 -10.79 -3.85
CA VAL A 101 7.80 -11.81 -3.05
C VAL A 101 8.95 -11.11 -2.33
N ASN A 102 8.73 -10.72 -1.07
CA ASN A 102 9.67 -9.89 -0.33
C ASN A 102 10.60 -10.73 0.54
N LEU A 103 11.90 -10.63 0.27
CA LEU A 103 12.94 -11.04 1.21
C LEU A 103 12.97 -10.02 2.37
N ASP A 104 12.89 -10.50 3.61
CA ASP A 104 13.19 -9.68 4.79
C ASP A 104 14.68 -9.78 5.16
N ASP A 105 15.04 -9.47 6.41
CA ASP A 105 16.42 -9.46 6.90
C ASP A 105 17.17 -10.80 6.69
N CYS A 106 18.49 -10.79 6.92
CA CYS A 106 19.37 -11.95 6.92
C CYS A 106 19.65 -12.59 5.53
N TRP A 107 19.37 -11.89 4.43
CA TRP A 107 19.68 -12.36 3.07
C TRP A 107 21.14 -12.13 2.64
N GLY A 108 21.82 -11.16 3.25
CA GLY A 108 23.18 -10.72 2.88
C GLY A 108 24.30 -11.41 3.67
N GLU A 109 25.53 -11.24 3.19
CA GLU A 109 26.72 -11.51 4.01
C GLU A 109 26.87 -10.47 5.13
N LEU A 110 27.55 -10.86 6.22
CA LEU A 110 27.83 -9.98 7.35
C LEU A 110 28.63 -8.72 6.96
N ASN A 111 29.46 -8.83 5.93
CA ASN A 111 30.34 -7.77 5.49
C ASN A 111 30.11 -7.42 4.01
N ARG A 112 30.23 -6.12 3.70
CA ARG A 112 30.34 -5.63 2.32
C ARG A 112 31.61 -6.18 1.68
N VAL A 113 31.59 -6.38 0.36
CA VAL A 113 32.82 -6.68 -0.38
C VAL A 113 33.75 -5.45 -0.43
N SER A 114 35.00 -5.62 -0.88
CA SER A 114 36.02 -4.55 -0.88
C SER A 114 35.61 -3.25 -1.59
N GLN A 115 34.69 -3.33 -2.56
CA GLN A 115 34.16 -2.21 -3.32
C GLN A 115 33.02 -1.48 -2.59
N GLY A 116 32.63 -1.94 -1.40
CA GLY A 116 31.54 -1.37 -0.59
C GLY A 116 30.15 -1.87 -0.94
N ASN A 117 29.99 -2.78 -1.91
CA ASN A 117 28.67 -3.31 -2.27
C ASN A 117 28.18 -4.33 -1.25
N LEU A 118 26.86 -4.35 -1.04
CA LEU A 118 26.18 -5.50 -0.43
C LEU A 118 26.36 -6.74 -1.32
N VAL A 119 26.37 -7.91 -0.71
CA VAL A 119 26.45 -9.20 -1.40
C VAL A 119 25.54 -10.19 -0.70
N ALA A 120 24.87 -11.03 -1.48
CA ALA A 120 24.00 -12.09 -0.95
C ALA A 120 24.82 -13.11 -0.17
N ASN A 121 24.24 -13.69 0.88
CA ASN A 121 24.85 -14.80 1.60
C ASN A 121 25.10 -15.96 0.63
N ALA A 122 26.35 -16.34 0.38
CA ALA A 122 26.68 -17.29 -0.67
C ALA A 122 26.20 -18.73 -0.37
N SER A 123 25.96 -19.05 0.90
CA SER A 123 25.45 -20.37 1.30
C SER A 123 23.92 -20.45 1.15
N ALA A 124 23.21 -19.38 1.52
CA ALA A 124 21.75 -19.32 1.43
C ALA A 124 21.26 -18.94 0.03
N PHE A 125 21.98 -18.07 -0.68
CA PHE A 125 21.64 -17.53 -2.00
C PHE A 125 22.80 -17.75 -3.00
N PRO A 126 23.14 -19.01 -3.32
CA PRO A 126 24.32 -19.33 -4.11
C PRO A 126 24.29 -18.78 -5.54
N SER A 127 23.11 -18.51 -6.12
CA SER A 127 22.99 -17.90 -7.45
C SER A 127 22.99 -16.36 -7.41
N GLY A 128 22.92 -15.77 -6.21
CA GLY A 128 22.79 -14.34 -5.98
C GLY A 128 21.39 -13.78 -6.24
N ILE A 129 21.15 -12.56 -5.75
CA ILE A 129 19.82 -11.91 -5.80
C ILE A 129 19.35 -11.64 -7.23
N LYS A 130 20.24 -11.31 -8.17
CA LYS A 130 19.85 -11.09 -9.56
C LYS A 130 19.20 -12.33 -10.18
N ALA A 131 19.81 -13.50 -10.01
CA ALA A 131 19.25 -14.74 -10.56
C ALA A 131 17.92 -15.11 -9.87
N LEU A 132 17.77 -14.79 -8.59
CA LEU A 132 16.50 -14.96 -7.86
C LEU A 132 15.42 -14.01 -8.39
N ALA A 133 15.76 -12.73 -8.64
CA ALA A 133 14.84 -11.76 -9.24
C ALA A 133 14.39 -12.21 -10.62
N ASP A 134 15.33 -12.65 -11.48
CA ASP A 134 15.03 -13.18 -12.81
C ASP A 134 14.07 -14.40 -12.72
N TYR A 135 14.25 -15.28 -11.73
CA TYR A 135 13.33 -16.39 -11.48
C TYR A 135 11.93 -15.90 -11.10
N VAL A 136 11.82 -15.01 -10.12
CA VAL A 136 10.55 -14.46 -9.65
C VAL A 136 9.82 -13.71 -10.78
N HIS A 137 10.55 -12.92 -11.57
CA HIS A 137 10.01 -12.25 -12.77
C HIS A 137 9.51 -13.24 -13.83
N SER A 138 10.18 -14.39 -14.01
CA SER A 138 9.73 -15.43 -14.93
C SER A 138 8.36 -16.04 -14.56
N LYS A 139 7.94 -15.87 -13.29
CA LYS A 139 6.64 -16.28 -12.77
C LYS A 139 5.57 -15.17 -12.87
N GLY A 140 5.93 -14.01 -13.41
CA GLY A 140 5.06 -12.82 -13.45
C GLY A 140 4.94 -12.10 -12.11
N LEU A 141 5.80 -12.41 -11.14
CA LEU A 141 5.86 -11.79 -9.82
C LEU A 141 6.97 -10.73 -9.77
N LYS A 142 7.08 -10.03 -8.65
CA LYS A 142 8.06 -8.97 -8.34
C LYS A 142 8.89 -9.36 -7.13
N LEU A 143 10.18 -9.04 -7.13
CA LEU A 143 11.06 -9.35 -6.00
C LEU A 143 11.24 -8.12 -5.11
N GLY A 144 10.96 -8.27 -3.82
CA GLY A 144 11.35 -7.29 -2.81
C GLY A 144 12.58 -7.69 -2.03
N ILE A 145 13.28 -6.69 -1.53
CA ILE A 145 14.44 -6.84 -0.66
C ILE A 145 14.31 -5.95 0.57
N TYR A 146 15.18 -6.20 1.54
CA TYR A 146 15.23 -5.50 2.81
C TYR A 146 16.60 -4.84 3.02
N SER A 147 16.59 -3.66 3.63
CA SER A 147 17.76 -3.05 4.25
C SER A 147 17.33 -2.12 5.39
N ASP A 148 18.27 -1.36 5.94
CA ASP A 148 18.07 -0.55 7.13
C ASP A 148 18.67 0.85 6.93
N ALA A 149 17.96 1.88 7.39
CA ALA A 149 18.43 3.26 7.53
C ALA A 149 19.43 3.42 8.71
N GLY A 150 20.29 2.44 8.91
CA GLY A 150 21.27 2.32 9.99
C GLY A 150 22.55 1.64 9.51
N SER A 151 23.47 1.42 10.43
CA SER A 151 24.79 0.82 10.13
C SER A 151 24.72 -0.70 9.91
N GLN A 152 23.80 -1.38 10.60
CA GLN A 152 23.49 -2.80 10.47
C GLN A 152 21.98 -2.96 10.49
N THR A 153 21.49 -4.07 9.94
CA THR A 153 20.08 -4.42 10.03
C THR A 153 19.68 -4.81 11.45
N CYS A 154 18.38 -4.86 11.75
CA CYS A 154 17.86 -5.21 13.07
C CYS A 154 18.37 -6.55 13.63
N SER A 155 18.54 -7.58 12.79
CA SER A 155 19.14 -8.86 13.21
C SER A 155 20.64 -8.75 13.53
N GLY A 156 21.32 -7.71 13.07
CA GLY A 156 22.77 -7.55 13.16
C GLY A 156 23.56 -8.53 12.27
N THR A 157 22.90 -9.26 11.38
CA THR A 157 23.52 -10.31 10.56
C THR A 157 24.06 -9.82 9.22
N MET A 158 23.69 -8.61 8.80
CA MET A 158 24.16 -7.99 7.57
C MET A 158 24.24 -6.45 7.69
N PRO A 159 24.97 -5.76 6.80
CA PRO A 159 25.08 -4.31 6.81
C PRO A 159 23.75 -3.61 6.48
N GLY A 160 23.49 -2.48 7.14
CA GLY A 160 22.47 -1.52 6.71
C GLY A 160 23.02 -0.60 5.61
N SER A 161 22.19 0.31 5.09
CA SER A 161 22.52 1.17 3.95
C SER A 161 22.83 2.62 4.32
N LEU A 162 22.86 2.98 5.61
CA LEU A 162 23.17 4.36 6.02
C LEU A 162 24.56 4.77 5.51
N GLY A 163 24.61 5.85 4.73
CA GLY A 163 25.82 6.36 4.07
C GLY A 163 26.24 5.61 2.79
N HIS A 164 25.51 4.57 2.39
CA HIS A 164 25.72 3.76 1.18
C HIS A 164 24.50 3.80 0.24
N GLU A 165 23.54 4.71 0.47
CA GLU A 165 22.21 4.67 -0.15
C GLU A 165 22.28 4.71 -1.68
N GLU A 166 23.09 5.59 -2.28
CA GLU A 166 23.24 5.66 -3.74
C GLU A 166 23.86 4.39 -4.33
N GLN A 167 24.81 3.78 -3.63
CA GLN A 167 25.48 2.55 -4.06
C GLN A 167 24.55 1.36 -3.97
N ASP A 168 23.82 1.24 -2.86
CA ASP A 168 22.92 0.14 -2.60
C ASP A 168 21.68 0.22 -3.48
N ALA A 169 21.09 1.41 -3.68
CA ALA A 169 19.98 1.60 -4.60
C ALA A 169 20.35 1.20 -6.05
N LYS A 170 21.56 1.54 -6.51
CA LYS A 170 22.08 1.09 -7.83
C LYS A 170 22.29 -0.42 -7.86
N THR A 171 22.77 -1.01 -6.76
CA THR A 171 22.94 -2.46 -6.63
C THR A 171 21.60 -3.17 -6.74
N PHE A 172 20.59 -2.76 -5.97
CA PHE A 172 19.23 -3.30 -6.03
C PHE A 172 18.62 -3.16 -7.43
N ALA A 173 18.76 -1.99 -8.06
CA ALA A 173 18.29 -1.78 -9.43
C ALA A 173 19.01 -2.70 -10.43
N SER A 174 20.32 -2.91 -10.29
CA SER A 174 21.10 -3.82 -11.16
C SER A 174 20.70 -5.29 -11.00
N TRP A 175 20.24 -5.66 -9.80
CA TRP A 175 19.70 -6.99 -9.51
C TRP A 175 18.24 -7.16 -9.95
N GLY A 176 17.56 -6.10 -10.39
CA GLY A 176 16.16 -6.17 -10.80
C GLY A 176 15.17 -6.16 -9.65
N VAL A 177 15.56 -5.72 -8.45
CA VAL A 177 14.65 -5.56 -7.31
C VAL A 177 13.51 -4.58 -7.65
N ASP A 178 12.31 -4.86 -7.17
CA ASP A 178 11.08 -4.09 -7.42
C ASP A 178 10.54 -3.38 -6.18
N TYR A 179 10.96 -3.81 -4.99
CA TYR A 179 10.47 -3.34 -3.71
C TYR A 179 11.60 -3.28 -2.69
N LEU A 180 11.66 -2.22 -1.88
CA LEU A 180 12.56 -2.11 -0.74
C LEU A 180 11.74 -1.85 0.54
N LYS A 181 11.82 -2.77 1.51
CA LYS A 181 11.54 -2.49 2.92
C LYS A 181 12.80 -1.87 3.53
N TYR A 182 12.65 -0.72 4.17
CA TYR A 182 13.78 0.04 4.71
C TYR A 182 13.55 0.33 6.19
N ASP A 183 14.31 -0.35 7.02
CA ASP A 183 14.16 -0.38 8.47
C ASP A 183 14.89 0.78 9.17
N ASN A 184 14.92 0.76 10.50
CA ASN A 184 15.33 1.88 11.33
C ASN A 184 16.24 1.49 12.52
N CYS A 185 16.77 0.28 12.58
CA CYS A 185 17.68 -0.14 13.64
C CYS A 185 19.07 0.50 13.49
N ASN A 186 19.92 0.40 14.52
CA ASN A 186 21.35 0.79 14.48
C ASN A 186 21.66 2.17 13.83
N ASN A 187 20.72 3.11 13.94
CA ASN A 187 20.86 4.47 13.45
C ASN A 187 21.56 5.33 14.54
N PRO A 188 22.27 6.42 14.16
CA PRO A 188 23.06 7.21 15.10
C PRO A 188 22.23 8.18 15.97
N GLY A 189 20.93 7.94 16.13
CA GLY A 189 19.99 8.85 16.81
C GLY A 189 19.49 10.00 15.93
N THR A 190 19.83 10.01 14.64
CA THR A 190 19.35 10.99 13.65
C THR A 190 17.90 10.71 13.25
N SER A 191 17.11 11.77 13.08
CA SER A 191 15.68 11.67 12.74
C SER A 191 15.43 10.85 11.46
N PRO A 192 14.39 9.99 11.41
CA PRO A 192 13.98 9.33 10.18
C PRO A 192 13.64 10.34 9.06
N LYS A 193 13.16 11.55 9.40
CA LYS A 193 12.90 12.63 8.44
C LYS A 193 14.16 13.13 7.73
N GLU A 194 15.35 12.84 8.26
CA GLU A 194 16.63 13.18 7.62
C GLU A 194 17.18 12.01 6.81
N ARG A 195 17.11 10.78 7.33
CA ARG A 195 17.70 9.59 6.71
C ARG A 195 16.88 9.04 5.54
N TYR A 196 15.57 8.90 5.70
CA TYR A 196 14.73 8.26 4.69
C TYR A 196 14.65 9.02 3.35
N PRO A 197 14.63 10.37 3.31
CA PRO A 197 14.70 11.10 2.04
C PRO A 197 15.95 10.83 1.21
N ILE A 198 17.08 10.46 1.85
CA ILE A 198 18.33 10.13 1.16
C ILE A 198 18.14 8.84 0.35
N MET A 199 17.62 7.79 0.97
CA MET A 199 17.31 6.53 0.27
C MET A 199 16.21 6.71 -0.79
N SER A 200 15.15 7.47 -0.47
CA SER A 200 14.10 7.81 -1.45
C SER A 200 14.68 8.43 -2.74
N LYS A 201 15.58 9.40 -2.59
CA LYS A 201 16.28 10.04 -3.71
C LYS A 201 17.21 9.07 -4.43
N ALA A 202 17.92 8.22 -3.69
CA ALA A 202 18.81 7.21 -4.28
C ALA A 202 18.04 6.21 -5.15
N LEU A 203 16.87 5.73 -4.69
CA LEU A 203 15.99 4.85 -5.45
C LEU A 203 15.47 5.51 -6.72
N LEU A 204 15.02 6.78 -6.65
CA LEU A 204 14.61 7.55 -7.82
C LEU A 204 15.72 7.68 -8.88
N ASN A 205 16.97 7.82 -8.42
CA ASN A 205 18.14 7.97 -9.28
C ASN A 205 18.78 6.64 -9.69
N SER A 206 18.26 5.51 -9.24
CA SER A 206 18.82 4.18 -9.51
C SER A 206 18.64 3.71 -10.95
N GLY A 207 17.68 4.32 -11.68
CA GLY A 207 17.31 3.92 -13.04
C GLY A 207 16.24 2.84 -13.11
N ARG A 208 15.74 2.33 -11.97
CA ARG A 208 14.62 1.39 -11.87
C ARG A 208 13.56 1.95 -10.90
N LYS A 209 12.28 1.75 -11.22
CA LYS A 209 11.19 2.07 -10.29
C LYS A 209 11.14 0.98 -9.22
N ILE A 210 11.43 1.36 -7.98
CA ILE A 210 11.39 0.48 -6.81
C ILE A 210 10.33 1.02 -5.86
N PHE A 211 9.40 0.18 -5.42
CA PHE A 211 8.42 0.51 -4.38
C PHE A 211 9.17 0.73 -3.06
N PHE A 212 8.93 1.85 -2.39
CA PHE A 212 9.66 2.20 -1.18
C PHE A 212 8.77 2.13 0.07
N SER A 213 9.02 1.15 0.92
CA SER A 213 8.29 0.89 2.16
C SER A 213 9.12 1.26 3.37
N LEU A 214 8.67 2.27 4.12
CA LEU A 214 9.37 2.77 5.30
C LEU A 214 9.00 1.93 6.53
N CYS A 215 9.99 1.59 7.35
CA CYS A 215 9.81 0.80 8.55
C CYS A 215 10.54 1.46 9.74
N GLU A 216 9.97 2.56 10.23
CA GLU A 216 10.47 3.27 11.43
C GLU A 216 9.53 3.18 12.64
N TRP A 217 8.55 2.26 12.56
CA TRP A 217 7.62 1.90 13.63
C TRP A 217 6.67 3.01 14.13
N GLY A 218 6.37 4.00 13.30
CA GLY A 218 5.59 5.18 13.67
C GLY A 218 6.44 6.32 14.27
N GLN A 219 7.77 6.22 14.27
CA GLN A 219 8.66 7.17 14.93
C GLN A 219 8.61 8.57 14.32
N GLU A 220 8.08 9.53 15.09
CA GLU A 220 7.81 10.90 14.62
C GLU A 220 6.72 11.01 13.55
N ASP A 221 5.69 10.17 13.66
CA ASP A 221 4.41 10.30 12.95
C ASP A 221 4.55 10.28 11.42
N PRO A 222 5.02 9.16 10.81
CA PRO A 222 5.32 9.04 9.38
C PRO A 222 4.15 9.40 8.47
N ALA A 223 2.91 9.17 8.89
CA ALA A 223 1.71 9.59 8.18
C ALA A 223 1.74 11.08 7.75
N THR A 224 2.38 11.93 8.56
CA THR A 224 2.44 13.38 8.31
C THR A 224 3.51 13.81 7.29
N TRP A 225 4.46 12.94 6.91
CA TRP A 225 5.61 13.32 6.06
C TRP A 225 6.03 12.26 5.02
N ALA A 226 5.88 10.97 5.32
CA ALA A 226 6.37 9.85 4.51
C ALA A 226 5.69 9.75 3.13
N SER A 227 4.44 10.20 3.00
CA SER A 227 3.69 10.23 1.72
C SER A 227 4.35 11.04 0.61
N SER A 228 5.29 11.91 0.97
CA SER A 228 6.07 12.67 0.00
C SER A 228 7.30 11.92 -0.48
N ILE A 229 7.79 10.89 0.22
CA ILE A 229 9.08 10.24 -0.08
C ILE A 229 9.00 8.72 -0.25
N GLY A 230 7.88 8.09 0.13
CA GLY A 230 7.67 6.64 0.11
C GLY A 230 6.28 6.25 -0.40
N ASN A 231 6.08 4.95 -0.62
CA ASN A 231 4.82 4.38 -1.08
C ASN A 231 3.99 3.75 0.06
N SER A 232 4.63 3.35 1.15
CA SER A 232 3.98 3.00 2.41
C SER A 232 4.90 3.31 3.59
N TRP A 233 4.34 3.37 4.79
CA TRP A 233 5.11 3.59 6.02
C TRP A 233 4.47 2.86 7.21
N ARG A 234 5.29 2.12 7.95
CA ARG A 234 4.88 1.47 9.19
C ARG A 234 4.39 2.52 10.20
N THR A 235 3.24 2.28 10.81
CA THR A 235 2.64 3.21 11.80
C THR A 235 2.83 2.77 13.24
N THR A 236 3.37 1.57 13.46
CA THR A 236 3.44 0.88 14.74
C THR A 236 4.68 -0.01 14.82
N ASP A 237 5.06 -0.45 16.02
CA ASP A 237 5.98 -1.58 16.20
C ASP A 237 5.42 -2.87 15.58
N ASP A 238 6.25 -3.90 15.57
CA ASP A 238 5.95 -5.18 14.94
C ASP A 238 4.67 -5.84 15.48
N ILE A 239 3.93 -6.44 14.56
CA ILE A 239 2.84 -7.36 14.89
C ILE A 239 3.40 -8.71 15.35
N PHE A 240 2.63 -9.40 16.17
CA PHE A 240 2.85 -10.78 16.54
C PHE A 240 1.54 -11.55 16.36
N ASP A 241 1.63 -12.86 16.09
CA ASP A 241 0.48 -13.76 15.95
C ASP A 241 -0.23 -13.97 17.30
N ASN A 242 -0.99 -12.98 17.74
CA ASN A 242 -1.93 -13.03 18.85
C ASN A 242 -2.91 -11.86 18.76
N TRP A 243 -4.10 -12.05 19.35
CA TRP A 243 -5.21 -11.10 19.26
C TRP A 243 -4.88 -9.71 19.78
N ASP A 244 -4.21 -9.62 20.94
CA ASP A 244 -3.90 -8.34 21.58
C ASP A 244 -2.93 -7.50 20.74
N SER A 245 -1.91 -8.15 20.15
CA SER A 245 -1.00 -7.49 19.23
C SER A 245 -1.77 -6.98 18.01
N MET A 246 -2.48 -7.86 17.30
CA MET A 246 -3.24 -7.53 16.09
C MET A 246 -4.22 -6.36 16.32
N THR A 247 -5.05 -6.44 17.36
CA THR A 247 -6.01 -5.37 17.68
C THR A 247 -5.32 -4.06 18.06
N SER A 248 -4.23 -4.12 18.83
CA SER A 248 -3.47 -2.90 19.15
C SER A 248 -2.85 -2.23 17.92
N ARG A 249 -2.41 -3.00 16.91
CA ARG A 249 -1.87 -2.45 15.66
C ARG A 249 -2.97 -1.74 14.87
N ALA A 250 -4.16 -2.36 14.80
CA ALA A 250 -5.32 -1.76 14.16
C ALA A 250 -5.72 -0.42 14.80
N ASP A 251 -5.85 -0.40 16.14
CA ASP A 251 -6.24 0.81 16.89
C ASP A 251 -5.21 1.95 16.75
N LEU A 252 -3.92 1.63 16.82
CA LEU A 252 -2.85 2.64 16.69
C LEU A 252 -2.75 3.19 15.25
N ASN A 253 -3.11 2.39 14.26
CA ASN A 253 -3.13 2.78 12.85
C ASN A 253 -4.35 3.65 12.50
N ASP A 254 -5.51 3.39 13.09
CA ASP A 254 -6.80 4.01 12.73
C ASP A 254 -6.76 5.54 12.74
N LYS A 255 -6.10 6.15 13.74
CA LYS A 255 -5.96 7.61 13.85
C LYS A 255 -5.28 8.28 12.63
N TRP A 256 -4.55 7.49 11.81
CA TRP A 256 -3.84 7.98 10.63
C TRP A 256 -4.63 7.83 9.33
N ALA A 257 -5.86 7.29 9.35
CA ALA A 257 -6.63 6.97 8.15
C ALA A 257 -6.70 8.12 7.11
N SER A 258 -6.84 9.36 7.57
CA SER A 258 -6.93 10.55 6.70
C SER A 258 -5.65 10.89 5.90
N TYR A 259 -4.51 10.27 6.22
CA TYR A 259 -3.24 10.49 5.52
C TYR A 259 -2.96 9.46 4.42
N ALA A 260 -3.68 8.34 4.41
CA ALA A 260 -3.52 7.30 3.40
C ALA A 260 -4.27 7.64 2.10
N GLY A 261 -3.73 7.22 0.98
CA GLY A 261 -4.37 7.34 -0.33
C GLY A 261 -3.45 6.91 -1.47
N PRO A 262 -3.90 7.04 -2.73
CA PRO A 262 -3.12 6.61 -3.89
C PRO A 262 -1.68 7.14 -3.88
N GLY A 263 -0.73 6.21 -3.92
CA GLY A 263 0.71 6.43 -3.87
C GLY A 263 1.34 6.45 -2.48
N GLY A 264 0.56 6.36 -1.39
CA GLY A 264 1.06 6.42 -0.01
C GLY A 264 0.09 5.83 1.02
N TRP A 265 0.45 4.69 1.62
CA TRP A 265 -0.43 3.94 2.53
C TRP A 265 0.16 3.80 3.94
N ASN A 266 -0.72 3.88 4.94
CA ASN A 266 -0.35 3.49 6.30
C ASN A 266 -0.18 1.97 6.36
N ASP A 267 0.86 1.51 7.03
CA ASP A 267 1.23 0.10 7.15
C ASP A 267 1.14 -0.36 8.62
N PRO A 268 0.03 -1.01 9.03
CA PRO A 268 -0.11 -1.64 10.35
C PRO A 268 0.63 -2.97 10.48
N ASP A 269 1.60 -3.23 9.60
CA ASP A 269 2.45 -4.43 9.52
C ASP A 269 1.83 -5.63 8.79
N MET A 270 2.64 -6.67 8.59
CA MET A 270 2.34 -7.87 7.80
C MET A 270 1.18 -8.71 8.37
N LEU A 271 0.53 -9.50 7.52
CA LEU A 271 -0.55 -10.39 7.93
C LEU A 271 -0.02 -11.62 8.68
N GLU A 272 -0.67 -11.96 9.80
CA GLU A 272 -0.36 -13.16 10.60
C GLU A 272 -1.26 -14.36 10.25
N VAL A 273 -2.15 -14.18 9.27
CA VAL A 273 -3.13 -15.19 8.85
C VAL A 273 -2.44 -16.49 8.47
N GLY A 274 -2.70 -17.54 9.27
CA GLY A 274 -2.17 -18.89 9.03
C GLY A 274 -0.88 -19.23 9.78
N ASN A 275 -0.39 -18.40 10.70
CA ASN A 275 0.80 -18.72 11.52
C ASN A 275 0.51 -19.61 12.75
N GLY A 276 -0.76 -19.81 13.09
CA GLY A 276 -1.24 -20.91 13.91
C GLY A 276 -1.54 -20.60 15.37
N VAL A 277 -1.39 -19.35 15.84
CA VAL A 277 -1.71 -18.97 17.22
C VAL A 277 -3.12 -18.40 17.35
N MET A 278 -3.53 -17.47 16.49
CA MET A 278 -4.90 -16.94 16.49
C MET A 278 -5.91 -17.96 15.93
N THR A 279 -7.16 -17.83 16.35
CA THR A 279 -8.28 -18.62 15.82
C THR A 279 -8.66 -18.17 14.41
N THR A 280 -9.41 -19.01 13.68
CA THR A 280 -9.94 -18.66 12.35
C THR A 280 -10.77 -17.38 12.35
N GLU A 281 -11.56 -17.13 13.39
CA GLU A 281 -12.41 -15.94 13.51
C GLU A 281 -11.57 -14.67 13.76
N GLU A 282 -10.51 -14.80 14.55
CA GLU A 282 -9.54 -13.74 14.77
C GLU A 282 -8.77 -13.43 13.47
N TYR A 283 -8.35 -14.44 12.71
CA TYR A 283 -7.74 -14.24 11.40
C TYR A 283 -8.68 -13.65 10.36
N ARG A 284 -9.97 -14.01 10.38
CA ARG A 284 -10.97 -13.39 9.52
C ARG A 284 -11.10 -11.91 9.83
N SER A 285 -11.19 -11.56 11.11
CA SER A 285 -11.25 -10.17 11.57
C SER A 285 -9.99 -9.41 11.17
N HIS A 286 -8.81 -9.99 11.39
CA HIS A 286 -7.51 -9.44 10.99
C HIS A 286 -7.49 -9.08 9.50
N PHE A 287 -7.76 -10.06 8.63
CA PHE A 287 -7.73 -9.83 7.18
C PHE A 287 -8.77 -8.79 6.72
N SER A 288 -9.98 -8.84 7.26
CA SER A 288 -11.04 -7.89 6.95
C SER A 288 -10.69 -6.45 7.38
N ILE A 289 -10.12 -6.27 8.57
CA ILE A 289 -9.71 -4.95 9.07
C ILE A 289 -8.57 -4.38 8.23
N TRP A 290 -7.54 -5.17 7.94
CA TRP A 290 -6.41 -4.74 7.08
C TRP A 290 -6.90 -4.33 5.69
N ALA A 291 -7.86 -5.09 5.13
CA ALA A 291 -8.46 -4.74 3.86
C ALA A 291 -9.22 -3.42 3.92
N LEU A 292 -10.07 -3.24 4.95
CA LEU A 292 -10.90 -2.05 5.14
C LEU A 292 -10.07 -0.77 5.27
N VAL A 293 -9.00 -0.80 6.06
CA VAL A 293 -8.14 0.37 6.33
C VAL A 293 -7.11 0.63 5.23
N LYS A 294 -7.22 -0.06 4.08
CA LYS A 294 -6.30 0.04 2.94
C LYS A 294 -4.84 -0.23 3.33
N ALA A 295 -4.63 -1.17 4.26
CA ALA A 295 -3.30 -1.63 4.63
C ALA A 295 -2.64 -2.44 3.49
N PRO A 296 -1.31 -2.53 3.44
CA PRO A 296 -0.62 -3.56 2.70
C PRO A 296 -1.14 -4.96 3.06
N LEU A 297 -1.42 -5.80 2.06
CA LEU A 297 -1.78 -7.21 2.29
C LEU A 297 -0.56 -8.09 1.98
N LEU A 298 0.43 -8.06 2.89
CA LEU A 298 1.62 -8.89 2.83
C LEU A 298 1.41 -10.15 3.66
N ILE A 299 1.25 -11.31 3.02
CA ILE A 299 1.09 -12.61 3.68
C ILE A 299 2.38 -12.93 4.46
N GLY A 300 2.24 -13.28 5.75
CA GLY A 300 3.36 -13.63 6.62
C GLY A 300 3.48 -15.13 6.96
N CYS A 301 2.61 -16.01 6.45
CA CYS A 301 2.67 -17.46 6.70
C CYS A 301 3.41 -18.23 5.59
N ASP A 302 3.63 -19.53 5.81
CA ASP A 302 4.17 -20.43 4.77
C ASP A 302 3.09 -20.80 3.74
N VAL A 303 3.06 -20.06 2.63
CA VAL A 303 2.11 -20.28 1.52
C VAL A 303 2.28 -21.64 0.83
N ARG A 304 3.38 -22.36 1.05
CA ARG A 304 3.63 -23.69 0.46
C ARG A 304 2.83 -24.78 1.15
N SER A 305 2.34 -24.53 2.37
CA SER A 305 1.65 -25.51 3.22
C SER A 305 0.42 -24.95 3.93
N MET A 306 -0.29 -24.00 3.32
CA MET A 306 -1.55 -23.49 3.87
C MET A 306 -2.62 -24.58 3.94
N ASP A 307 -3.40 -24.57 5.01
CA ASP A 307 -4.64 -25.33 5.04
C ASP A 307 -5.74 -24.65 4.19
N TYR A 308 -6.82 -25.37 3.94
CA TYR A 308 -7.94 -24.87 3.13
C TYR A 308 -8.55 -23.59 3.71
N THR A 309 -8.65 -23.50 5.04
CA THR A 309 -9.23 -22.35 5.73
C THR A 309 -8.40 -21.08 5.52
N THR A 310 -7.08 -21.18 5.68
CA THR A 310 -6.12 -20.09 5.46
C THR A 310 -6.17 -19.62 4.02
N LEU A 311 -6.15 -20.55 3.06
CA LEU A 311 -6.26 -20.21 1.64
C LEU A 311 -7.61 -19.52 1.35
N MET A 312 -8.72 -19.97 1.92
CA MET A 312 -10.03 -19.33 1.74
C MET A 312 -10.09 -17.90 2.27
N LEU A 313 -9.46 -17.62 3.42
CA LEU A 313 -9.37 -16.26 3.94
C LEU A 313 -8.54 -15.37 3.02
N LEU A 314 -7.32 -15.79 2.69
CA LEU A 314 -6.38 -15.02 1.87
C LEU A 314 -6.80 -14.92 0.40
N SER A 315 -7.68 -15.79 -0.08
CA SER A 315 -8.20 -15.76 -1.46
C SER A 315 -9.58 -15.10 -1.59
N ASN A 316 -10.11 -14.49 -0.52
CA ASN A 316 -11.42 -13.85 -0.57
C ASN A 316 -11.40 -12.60 -1.45
N LYS A 317 -11.89 -12.75 -2.68
CA LYS A 317 -11.93 -11.72 -3.73
C LYS A 317 -12.72 -10.48 -3.32
N GLU A 318 -13.78 -10.63 -2.53
CA GLU A 318 -14.62 -9.50 -2.13
C GLU A 318 -13.90 -8.60 -1.12
N VAL A 319 -13.21 -9.21 -0.15
CA VAL A 319 -12.37 -8.48 0.81
C VAL A 319 -11.18 -7.83 0.12
N ILE A 320 -10.51 -8.54 -0.79
CA ILE A 320 -9.43 -7.98 -1.62
C ILE A 320 -9.95 -6.80 -2.45
N ALA A 321 -11.15 -6.89 -3.02
CA ALA A 321 -11.75 -5.81 -3.79
C ALA A 321 -12.04 -4.57 -2.92
N VAL A 322 -12.40 -4.75 -1.64
CA VAL A 322 -12.47 -3.62 -0.69
C VAL A 322 -11.09 -2.99 -0.54
N ASN A 323 -10.02 -3.75 -0.33
CA ASN A 323 -8.67 -3.19 -0.19
C ASN A 323 -8.17 -2.48 -1.47
N GLN A 324 -8.31 -3.14 -2.62
CA GLN A 324 -7.83 -2.69 -3.92
C GLN A 324 -8.78 -1.72 -4.64
N GLY A 325 -9.98 -1.55 -4.11
CA GLY A 325 -10.97 -0.62 -4.63
C GLY A 325 -10.41 0.80 -4.60
N ILE A 326 -10.19 1.36 -5.78
CA ILE A 326 -10.17 2.81 -5.97
C ILE A 326 -11.65 3.20 -6.00
N ASP A 327 -12.31 3.15 -4.84
CA ASP A 327 -13.61 3.80 -4.74
C ASP A 327 -13.43 5.19 -5.33
N LYS A 328 -14.44 5.66 -6.08
CA LYS A 328 -14.53 7.04 -6.54
C LYS A 328 -14.74 7.97 -5.33
N LEU A 329 -13.85 7.87 -4.35
CA LEU A 329 -13.67 8.73 -3.21
C LEU A 329 -13.36 10.11 -3.78
N CYS A 330 -14.38 10.96 -3.74
CA CYS A 330 -14.26 12.40 -3.82
C CYS A 330 -13.94 13.01 -5.20
N TYR A 331 -14.73 12.70 -6.24
CA TYR A 331 -14.79 13.58 -7.42
C TYR A 331 -16.24 13.93 -7.81
N ASN A 332 -16.72 15.02 -7.20
CA ASN A 332 -17.83 15.93 -7.56
C ASN A 332 -18.63 16.36 -6.31
N GLY A 333 -17.98 17.09 -5.41
CA GLY A 333 -18.66 18.04 -4.51
C GLY A 333 -19.67 17.50 -3.49
N MET A 334 -19.63 16.22 -3.10
CA MET A 334 -20.44 15.68 -2.01
C MET A 334 -19.59 15.45 -0.74
N PRO A 335 -20.13 15.74 0.48
CA PRO A 335 -19.43 15.48 1.74
C PRO A 335 -19.19 13.99 1.98
N CYS A 336 -18.07 13.65 2.63
CA CYS A 336 -17.63 12.30 2.96
C CYS A 336 -18.42 11.62 4.10
N ASP A 337 -19.72 11.87 4.22
CA ASP A 337 -20.51 11.43 5.38
C ASP A 337 -21.41 10.22 5.12
N GLU A 338 -21.39 9.64 3.91
CA GLU A 338 -22.14 8.40 3.62
C GLU A 338 -21.23 7.37 2.94
N PHE A 339 -20.47 6.66 3.77
CA PHE A 339 -19.86 5.38 3.41
C PHE A 339 -21.02 4.43 3.05
N PHE A 340 -21.15 4.07 1.76
CA PHE A 340 -22.05 3.00 1.33
C PHE A 340 -21.50 1.68 1.85
N LEU A 341 -21.87 1.34 3.09
CA LEU A 341 -21.85 -0.02 3.60
C LEU A 341 -22.82 -0.84 2.76
N SER A 342 -22.36 -1.42 1.67
CA SER A 342 -23.13 -2.48 1.02
C SER A 342 -23.33 -3.62 2.02
N GLU A 343 -24.50 -4.24 2.04
CA GLU A 343 -24.89 -5.32 2.96
C GLU A 343 -23.88 -6.50 3.00
N SER A 344 -22.98 -6.58 2.03
CA SER A 344 -21.86 -7.51 1.95
C SER A 344 -20.87 -7.39 3.14
N ILE A 345 -20.64 -6.19 3.69
CA ILE A 345 -19.69 -5.98 4.81
C ILE A 345 -20.24 -6.57 6.12
N PHE A 346 -21.56 -6.52 6.35
CA PHE A 346 -22.16 -7.15 7.53
C PHE A 346 -22.17 -8.68 7.48
N THR A 347 -21.80 -9.27 6.34
CA THR A 347 -21.63 -10.72 6.19
C THR A 347 -20.14 -11.12 6.28
N LEU A 348 -19.23 -10.15 6.35
CA LEU A 348 -17.76 -10.32 6.35
C LEU A 348 -17.13 -10.22 7.75
N LEU A 349 -17.86 -9.64 8.71
CA LEU A 349 -17.61 -9.71 10.17
C LEU A 349 -18.56 -10.76 10.76
#